data_AF-A0A0A1UG93-F1
#
_entry.id   AF-A0A0A1UG93-F1
#
_cell.length_a   1.000
_cell.length_b   1.000
_cell.length_c   1.000
_cell.angle_alpha   90.00
_cell.angle_beta   90.00
_cell.angle_gamma   90.00
#
_symmetry.space_group_name_H-M   'P 1'
#
loop_
_entity.id
_entity.type
_entity.pdbx_description
1 polymer ?
#
loop_
_entity_poly.entity_id
_entity_poly.type
_entity_poly.pdbx_seq_one_letter_code
_entity_poly.pdbx_strand_id
1 'polypeptide(L)'
;MILALLTIVFVVNGSWEVFSDEDVLGWDNINYKTKEEAVAALHKAENETKTLENTTKEKIKNLNAKNNAPNATSTEKRQNRNKKRTLSRKLKEARVKLLNYKNLVKNF
;
A
#
# COMPACT_ATOMS: atom_id res chain seq x y z
N MET A 1 4.17 -26.05 24.59
CA MET A 1 3.24 -25.07 25.17
C MET A 1 2.88 -24.07 24.10
N ILE A 2 1.64 -24.11 23.63
CA ILE A 2 1.11 -23.26 22.56
C ILE A 2 0.77 -21.92 23.22
N LEU A 3 1.49 -20.84 22.87
CA LEU A 3 1.07 -19.49 23.24
C LEU A 3 0.32 -18.87 22.05
N ALA A 4 -0.96 -18.64 22.28
CA ALA A 4 -1.96 -18.25 21.32
C ALA A 4 -1.66 -16.89 20.67
N LEU A 5 -1.66 -16.88 19.33
CA LEU A 5 -1.73 -15.67 18.52
C LEU A 5 -3.10 -15.03 18.73
N LEU A 6 -3.10 -13.79 19.24
CA LEU A 6 -4.32 -13.03 19.49
C LEU A 6 -4.77 -12.35 18.20
N THR A 7 -5.48 -13.11 17.35
CA THR A 7 -6.09 -12.60 16.12
C THR A 7 -7.36 -11.84 16.48
N ILE A 8 -7.30 -10.50 16.46
CA ILE A 8 -8.50 -9.67 16.64
C ILE A 8 -9.22 -9.57 15.28
N VAL A 9 -10.37 -10.25 15.18
CA VAL A 9 -11.25 -10.21 14.00
C VAL A 9 -12.38 -9.20 14.24
N PHE A 10 -12.32 -8.05 13.58
CA PHE A 10 -13.47 -7.15 13.44
C PHE A 10 -14.10 -7.34 12.07
N VAL A 11 -15.28 -7.95 12.04
CA VAL A 11 -16.10 -8.14 10.83
C VAL A 11 -17.00 -6.93 10.65
N VAL A 12 -16.64 -6.00 9.77
CA VAL A 12 -17.59 -5.03 9.19
C VAL A 12 -17.23 -4.82 7.72
N ASN A 13 -18.02 -5.43 6.83
CA ASN A 13 -18.16 -5.15 5.39
C ASN A 13 -16.88 -4.92 4.56
N GLY A 14 -16.41 -6.00 3.93
CA GLY A 14 -16.12 -5.94 2.48
C GLY A 14 -14.72 -5.61 2.01
N SER A 15 -13.67 -5.68 2.83
CA SER A 15 -12.27 -5.68 2.35
C SER A 15 -11.39 -6.42 3.35
N TRP A 16 -10.95 -7.62 2.98
CA TRP A 16 -10.11 -8.48 3.80
C TRP A 16 -8.66 -8.13 3.48
N GLU A 17 -8.15 -7.01 4.00
CA GLU A 17 -6.69 -6.79 4.03
C GLU A 17 -6.19 -7.31 5.38
N VAL A 18 -5.88 -8.61 5.43
CA VAL A 18 -5.10 -9.22 6.52
C VAL A 18 -3.66 -8.74 6.32
N PHE A 19 -3.16 -7.91 7.24
CA PHE A 19 -1.78 -7.44 7.21
C PHE A 19 -0.97 -8.23 8.24
N SER A 20 -0.06 -9.07 7.76
CA SER A 20 0.93 -9.73 8.61
C SER A 20 2.16 -8.83 8.77
N ASP A 21 2.74 -8.80 9.96
CA ASP A 21 3.97 -8.07 10.28
C ASP A 21 5.25 -8.60 9.56
N GLU A 22 5.12 -9.49 8.57
CA GLU A 22 6.22 -10.03 7.74
C GLU A 22 6.34 -9.34 6.36
N ASP A 23 5.94 -8.07 6.25
CA ASP A 23 6.10 -7.28 5.02
C ASP A 23 7.59 -7.00 4.75
N VAL A 24 8.28 -7.93 4.07
CA VAL A 24 9.53 -7.63 3.38
C VAL A 24 9.22 -6.55 2.34
N LEU A 25 9.58 -5.31 2.67
CA LEU A 25 9.31 -4.13 1.86
C LEU A 25 9.64 -4.38 0.38
N GLY A 26 8.60 -4.51 -0.44
CA GLY A 26 8.70 -4.51 -1.88
C GLY A 26 8.94 -5.85 -2.56
N TRP A 27 8.76 -6.99 -1.88
CA TRP A 27 8.73 -8.29 -2.56
C TRP A 27 7.40 -9.00 -2.33
N ASP A 28 6.94 -9.71 -3.36
CA ASP A 28 5.73 -10.53 -3.33
C ASP A 28 5.99 -11.98 -2.93
N ASN A 29 7.23 -12.32 -2.54
CA ASN A 29 7.66 -13.69 -2.22
C ASN A 29 7.38 -14.70 -3.34
N ILE A 30 7.21 -14.25 -4.59
CA ILE A 30 7.00 -15.11 -5.75
C ILE A 30 8.35 -15.38 -6.43
N ASN A 31 8.67 -16.66 -6.64
CA ASN A 31 9.84 -17.05 -7.41
C ASN A 31 9.45 -17.21 -8.88
N TYR A 32 9.73 -16.18 -9.68
CA TYR A 32 9.48 -16.17 -11.11
C TYR A 32 10.42 -17.15 -11.82
N LYS A 33 9.88 -18.02 -12.68
CA LYS A 33 10.67 -19.04 -13.37
C LYS A 33 11.12 -18.59 -14.75
N THR A 34 10.34 -17.71 -15.40
CA THR A 34 10.64 -17.18 -16.72
C THR A 34 10.67 -15.65 -16.73
N LYS A 35 11.42 -15.11 -17.69
CA LYS A 35 11.49 -13.67 -17.93
C LYS A 35 10.13 -13.09 -18.33
N GLU A 36 9.33 -13.86 -19.07
CA GLU A 36 7.98 -13.48 -19.52
C GLU A 36 7.01 -13.32 -18.34
N GLU A 37 7.05 -14.23 -17.37
CA GLU A 37 6.26 -14.11 -16.13
C GLU A 37 6.66 -12.87 -15.32
N ALA A 38 7.97 -12.59 -15.21
CA ALA A 38 8.48 -11.41 -14.52
C ALA A 38 8.07 -10.10 -15.23
N VAL A 39 8.05 -10.08 -16.56
CA VAL A 39 7.57 -8.93 -17.36
C VAL A 39 6.07 -8.71 -17.20
N ALA A 40 5.27 -9.78 -17.20
CA ALA A 40 3.83 -9.69 -16.96
C ALA A 40 3.53 -9.13 -15.55
N ALA A 41 4.27 -9.58 -14.54
CA ALA A 41 4.18 -9.05 -13.18
C ALA A 41 4.61 -7.59 -13.09
N LEU A 42 5.67 -7.19 -13.79
CA LEU A 42 6.10 -5.79 -13.88
C LEU A 42 4.99 -4.90 -14.43
N HIS A 43 4.36 -5.28 -15.55
CA HIS A 43 3.26 -4.50 -16.14
C HIS A 43 2.05 -4.39 -15.22
N LYS A 44 1.71 -5.47 -14.51
CA LYS A 44 0.66 -5.46 -13.49
C LYS A 44 1.00 -4.47 -12.38
N ALA A 45 2.22 -4.53 -11.85
CA ALA A 45 2.70 -3.63 -10.80
C ALA A 45 2.75 -2.16 -11.26
N GLU A 46 3.07 -1.90 -12.53
CA GLU A 46 3.03 -0.55 -13.13
C GLU A 46 1.61 0.02 -13.13
N ASN A 47 0.63 -0.76 -13.56
CA ASN A 47 -0.78 -0.34 -13.57
C ASN A 47 -1.33 -0.14 -12.15
N GLU A 48 -1.01 -1.05 -11.23
CA GLU A 48 -1.39 -0.94 -9.82
C GLU A 48 -0.78 0.30 -9.17
N THR A 49 0.51 0.55 -9.38
CA THR A 49 1.21 1.72 -8.83
C THR A 49 0.62 3.02 -9.39
N LYS A 50 0.37 3.09 -10.70
CA LYS A 50 -0.24 4.29 -11.33
C LYS A 50 -1.64 4.57 -10.79
N THR A 51 -2.44 3.53 -10.61
CA THR A 51 -3.78 3.65 -10.02
C THR A 51 -3.70 4.09 -8.56
N LEU A 52 -2.76 3.53 -7.80
CA LEU A 52 -2.52 3.91 -6.41
C LEU A 52 -2.04 5.36 -6.29
N GLU A 53 -1.21 5.85 -7.21
CA GLU A 53 -0.76 7.24 -7.26
C GLU A 53 -1.92 8.20 -7.46
N ASN A 54 -2.78 7.94 -8.44
CA ASN A 54 -3.95 8.77 -8.73
C ASN A 54 -4.91 8.81 -7.54
N THR A 55 -5.27 7.65 -7.01
CA THR A 55 -6.18 7.56 -5.85
C THR A 55 -5.57 8.19 -4.59
N THR A 56 -4.26 8.04 -4.37
CA THR A 56 -3.55 8.69 -3.26
C THR A 56 -3.55 10.20 -3.40
N LYS A 57 -3.32 10.73 -4.61
CA LYS A 57 -3.36 12.16 -4.90
C LYS A 57 -4.74 12.75 -4.61
N GLU A 58 -5.80 12.08 -5.06
CA GLU A 58 -7.18 12.49 -4.78
C GLU A 58 -7.51 12.43 -3.29
N LYS A 59 -7.17 11.34 -2.61
CA LYS A 59 -7.39 11.19 -1.16
C LYS A 59 -6.65 12.26 -0.36
N ILE A 60 -5.39 12.57 -0.70
CA ILE A 60 -4.62 13.64 -0.04
C ILE A 60 -5.26 15.00 -0.30
N LYS A 61 -5.71 15.29 -1.53
CA LYS A 61 -6.44 16.52 -1.86
C LYS A 61 -7.71 16.65 -1.00
N ASN A 62 -8.49 15.59 -0.86
CA ASN A 62 -9.69 15.57 -0.02
C ASN A 62 -9.36 15.75 1.47
N LEU A 63 -8.29 15.13 1.96
CA LEU A 63 -7.83 15.31 3.35
C LEU A 63 -7.32 16.73 3.60
N ASN A 64 -6.70 17.38 2.62
CA ASN A 64 -6.32 18.80 2.70
C ASN A 64 -7.56 19.70 2.78
N ALA A 65 -8.56 19.47 1.93
CA ALA A 65 -9.81 20.22 1.96
C ALA A 65 -10.51 20.08 3.32
N LYS A 66 -10.62 18.86 3.86
CA LYS A 66 -11.18 18.61 5.20
C LYS A 66 -10.40 19.30 6.31
N ASN A 67 -9.07 19.37 6.23
CA ASN A 67 -8.26 20.07 7.22
C ASN A 67 -8.44 21.59 7.20
N ASN A 68 -8.73 22.16 6.03
CA ASN A 68 -8.92 23.60 5.84
C ASN A 68 -10.38 24.02 6.04
N ALA A 69 -11.28 23.09 6.35
CA ALA A 69 -12.66 23.42 6.66
C ALA A 69 -12.74 24.29 7.93
N PRO A 70 -13.63 25.29 7.97
CA PRO A 70 -13.70 26.27 9.07
C PRO A 70 -14.03 25.63 10.43
N ASN A 71 -14.68 24.47 10.44
CA ASN A 71 -15.06 23.71 11.63
C ASN A 71 -14.14 22.50 11.91
N ALA A 72 -13.00 22.36 11.22
CA ALA A 72 -12.10 21.23 11.40
C ALA A 72 -11.44 21.24 12.78
N THR A 73 -11.75 20.22 13.58
CA THR A 73 -11.21 20.07 14.94
C THR A 73 -9.74 19.66 14.94
N SER A 74 -9.04 19.90 16.05
CA SER A 74 -7.65 19.47 16.24
C SER A 74 -7.48 17.95 16.12
N THR A 75 -8.47 17.18 16.62
CA THR A 75 -8.53 15.72 16.53
C THR A 75 -8.65 15.25 15.08
N GLU A 76 -9.56 15.83 14.29
CA GLU A 76 -9.72 15.47 12.87
C GLU A 76 -8.45 15.81 12.07
N LYS A 77 -7.84 16.97 12.33
CA LYS A 77 -6.55 17.35 11.71
C LYS A 77 -5.45 16.34 12.03
N ARG A 78 -5.38 15.84 13.27
CA ARG A 78 -4.44 14.79 13.69
C ARG A 78 -4.72 13.46 12.97
N GLN A 79 -5.98 13.02 12.92
CA GLN A 79 -6.37 11.80 12.20
C GLN A 79 -6.03 11.90 10.71
N ASN A 80 -6.31 13.04 10.07
CA ASN A 80 -6.00 13.28 8.66
C ASN A 80 -4.48 13.28 8.38
N ARG A 81 -3.65 13.78 9.31
CA ARG A 81 -2.18 13.64 9.21
C ARG A 81 -1.74 12.18 9.24
N ASN A 82 -2.31 11.37 10.14
CA ASN A 82 -1.99 9.95 10.21
C ASN A 82 -2.43 9.22 8.93
N LYS A 83 -3.65 9.49 8.43
CA LYS A 83 -4.14 8.94 7.15
C LYS A 83 -3.22 9.29 5.98
N LYS A 84 -2.72 10.54 5.90
CA LYS A 84 -1.74 10.94 4.89
C LYS A 84 -0.44 10.15 4.99
N ARG A 85 0.11 9.99 6.19
CA ARG A 85 1.33 9.19 6.41
C ARG A 85 1.15 7.75 5.94
N THR A 86 0.02 7.12 6.26
CA THR A 86 -0.29 5.76 5.81
C THR A 86 -0.39 5.67 4.29
N LEU A 87 -1.07 6.61 3.63
CA LEU A 87 -1.17 6.65 2.17
C LEU A 87 0.20 6.84 1.51
N SER A 88 1.04 7.74 2.05
CA SER A 88 2.40 7.95 1.56
C SER A 88 3.28 6.70 1.75
N ARG A 89 3.12 5.97 2.86
CA ARG A 89 3.82 4.71 3.11
C ARG A 89 3.43 3.65 2.08
N LYS A 90 2.12 3.41 1.89
CA LYS A 90 1.60 2.46 0.89
C LYS A 90 2.12 2.77 -0.51
N LEU A 91 2.15 4.05 -0.89
CA LEU A 91 2.66 4.45 -2.20
C LEU A 91 4.18 4.19 -2.34
N LYS A 92 4.94 4.44 -1.27
CA LYS A 92 6.38 4.14 -1.23
C LYS A 92 6.62 2.64 -1.41
N GLU A 93 5.86 1.80 -0.72
CA GLU A 93 5.93 0.33 -0.82
C GLU A 93 5.67 -0.16 -2.24
N ALA A 94 4.59 0.32 -2.87
CA ALA A 94 4.28 -0.03 -4.26
C ALA A 94 5.40 0.37 -5.24
N ARG A 95 5.99 1.56 -5.05
CA ARG A 95 7.13 2.02 -5.87
C ARG A 95 8.39 1.18 -5.67
N VAL A 96 8.69 0.76 -4.44
CA VAL A 96 9.81 -0.14 -4.17
C VAL A 96 9.56 -1.50 -4.84
N LYS A 97 8.33 -2.02 -4.73
CA LYS A 97 7.93 -3.27 -5.40
C LYS A 97 8.14 -3.20 -6.91
N LEU A 98 7.69 -2.12 -7.53
CA LEU A 98 7.87 -1.86 -8.95
C LEU A 98 9.36 -1.78 -9.35
N LEU A 99 10.19 -1.12 -8.54
CA LEU A 99 11.64 -1.07 -8.77
C LEU A 99 12.26 -2.47 -8.70
N ASN A 100 11.82 -3.30 -7.74
CA ASN A 100 12.30 -4.67 -7.60
C ASN A 100 11.95 -5.53 -8.82
N TYR A 101 10.73 -5.43 -9.36
CA TYR A 101 10.38 -6.11 -10.62
C TYR A 101 11.22 -5.61 -11.80
N LYS A 102 11.49 -4.29 -11.90
CA LYS A 102 12.36 -3.76 -12.95
C LYS A 102 13.78 -4.32 -12.86
N ASN A 103 14.31 -4.43 -11.65
CA ASN A 103 15.61 -5.03 -11.41
C ASN A 103 15.61 -6.53 -11.71
N LEU A 104 14.56 -7.25 -11.32
CA LEU A 104 14.38 -8.67 -11.59
C LEU A 104 14.42 -8.94 -13.10
N VAL A 105 13.59 -8.25 -13.89
CA VAL A 105 13.54 -8.39 -15.35
C VAL A 105 14.88 -8.05 -16.02
N LYS A 106 15.62 -7.06 -15.47
CA LYS A 106 16.94 -6.67 -15.98
C LYS A 106 18.01 -7.74 -15.70
N ASN A 107 17.90 -8.46 -14.59
CA ASN A 107 18.87 -9.46 -14.14
C ASN A 107 18.51 -10.91 -14.53
N PHE A 108 17.38 -11.10 -15.22
CA PHE A 108 17.01 -12.34 -15.94
C PHE A 108 17.75 -12.44 -17.27
#